data_AF-A0A9D6UQ33-F1
#
_entry.id   AF-A0A9D6UQ33-F1
#
_cell.length_a   1.000
_cell.length_b   1.000
_cell.length_c   1.000
_cell.angle_alpha   90.00
_cell.angle_beta   90.00
_cell.angle_gamma   90.00
#
_symmetry.space_group_name_H-M   'P 1'
#
loop_
_entity.id
_entity.type
_entity.pdbx_description
1 polymer ?
#
loop_
_entity_poly.entity_id
_entity_poly.type
_entity_poly.pdbx_seq_one_letter_code
_entity_poly.pdbx_strand_id
1 'polypeptide(L)'
;MECVKTCAYDNVAVFWRSAGRDTRVADYGEAWQAIVMFALACLYCFINLGAWDGIRDWIDIVDKENWGTFAIYAAGVWVVCLGVLPLVWYLLTRAGIAFSRSSLTSKPQFLATSAALIPIGLACWIAFALATVLSMMTFLLQSLSDPFNWGWDLLGTAGSRWHIIWSPAIPWLQVGCVLIGSAYAIQTLYRCWLDSTGQRRRAIAGSLPLGCFLWSAAASMIFFFAG
;
A
#
# COMPACT_ATOMS: atom_id res chain seq x y z
N MET A 1 10.72 -23.51 4.54
CA MET A 1 12.06 -24.03 4.17
C MET A 1 11.91 -25.43 3.59
N GLU A 2 11.21 -25.61 2.46
CA GLU A 2 10.89 -26.96 1.95
C GLU A 2 11.58 -27.34 0.64
N CYS A 3 12.18 -26.40 -0.12
CA CYS A 3 12.73 -26.71 -1.45
C CYS A 3 14.23 -27.03 -1.51
N VAL A 4 14.93 -27.21 -0.38
CA VAL A 4 16.40 -27.41 -0.39
C VAL A 4 16.79 -28.85 -0.73
N LYS A 5 15.89 -29.82 -0.57
CA LYS A 5 16.25 -31.26 -0.63
C LYS A 5 16.06 -31.96 -1.98
N THR A 6 15.52 -31.29 -3.02
CA THR A 6 15.10 -31.97 -4.26
C THR A 6 15.76 -31.49 -5.57
N CYS A 7 16.67 -30.51 -5.56
CA CYS A 7 17.32 -30.06 -6.79
C CYS A 7 18.61 -30.84 -7.09
N ALA A 8 18.66 -31.52 -8.23
CA ALA A 8 19.81 -32.31 -8.71
C ALA A 8 20.94 -31.44 -9.33
N TYR A 9 20.70 -30.15 -9.52
CA TYR A 9 21.68 -29.19 -10.00
C TYR A 9 21.91 -28.11 -8.93
N ASP A 10 23.18 -27.72 -8.75
CA ASP A 10 23.67 -26.77 -7.74
C ASP A 10 23.32 -25.31 -8.11
N ASN A 11 22.07 -25.07 -8.52
CA ASN A 11 21.59 -23.83 -9.11
C ASN A 11 20.69 -23.01 -8.17
N VAL A 12 20.60 -23.39 -6.89
CA VAL A 12 19.83 -22.68 -5.87
C VAL A 12 20.77 -22.12 -4.81
N ALA A 13 20.93 -20.79 -4.81
CA ALA A 13 21.67 -20.08 -3.77
C ALA A 13 20.69 -19.35 -2.82
N VAL A 14 20.95 -19.45 -1.53
CA VAL A 14 20.27 -18.66 -0.50
C VAL A 14 20.86 -17.26 -0.53
N PHE A 15 20.18 -16.33 -1.20
CA PHE A 15 20.58 -14.94 -1.23
C PHE A 15 19.97 -14.19 -0.05
N TRP A 16 20.81 -13.83 0.92
CA TRP A 16 20.44 -12.83 1.92
C TRP A 16 20.38 -11.44 1.25
N ARG A 17 19.23 -11.10 0.67
CA ARG A 17 19.00 -9.78 0.09
C ARG A 17 18.78 -8.78 1.23
N SER A 18 19.74 -7.90 1.46
CA SER A 18 19.59 -6.82 2.46
C SER A 18 18.38 -5.96 2.11
N ALA A 19 17.48 -5.79 3.09
CA ALA A 19 16.21 -5.07 3.08
C ALA A 19 15.93 -4.10 1.90
N GLY A 20 14.87 -4.37 1.14
CA GLY A 20 14.11 -3.34 0.40
C GLY A 20 14.83 -2.60 -0.74
N ARG A 21 15.92 -3.15 -1.29
CA ARG A 21 16.65 -2.53 -2.41
C ARG A 21 16.31 -3.11 -3.78
N ASP A 22 15.29 -3.95 -3.88
CA ASP A 22 14.91 -4.50 -5.17
C ASP A 22 14.23 -3.41 -6.01
N THR A 23 14.97 -2.90 -6.98
CA THR A 23 14.51 -1.89 -7.95
C THR A 23 14.05 -2.54 -9.26
N ARG A 24 14.17 -3.87 -9.38
CA ARG A 24 13.88 -4.61 -10.60
C ARG A 24 12.50 -5.25 -10.51
N VAL A 25 11.57 -4.65 -11.23
CA VAL A 25 10.27 -5.25 -11.56
C VAL A 25 10.42 -5.91 -12.91
N ALA A 26 10.27 -7.24 -12.96
CA ALA A 26 10.63 -8.04 -14.12
C ALA A 26 9.55 -8.01 -15.20
N ASP A 27 8.27 -7.97 -14.80
CA ASP A 27 7.13 -8.12 -15.70
C ASP A 27 6.00 -7.12 -15.41
N TYR A 28 5.12 -6.92 -16.40
CA TYR A 28 3.92 -6.09 -16.26
C TYR A 28 3.01 -6.58 -15.14
N GLY A 29 2.96 -7.89 -14.88
CA GLY A 29 2.18 -8.46 -13.77
C GLY A 29 2.61 -7.92 -12.40
N GLU A 30 3.91 -7.86 -12.13
CA GLU A 30 4.45 -7.30 -10.89
C GLU A 30 4.21 -5.79 -10.79
N ALA A 31 4.33 -5.06 -11.91
CA ALA A 31 4.04 -3.63 -11.96
C ALA A 31 2.56 -3.34 -11.65
N TRP A 32 1.64 -4.11 -12.24
CA TRP A 32 0.21 -4.01 -11.93
C TRP A 32 -0.07 -4.37 -10.48
N GLN A 33 0.54 -5.43 -9.96
CA GLN A 33 0.37 -5.80 -8.55
C GLN A 33 0.81 -4.68 -7.61
N ALA A 34 1.94 -4.02 -7.86
CA ALA A 34 2.41 -2.89 -7.07
C ALA A 34 1.42 -1.71 -7.11
N ILE A 35 0.91 -1.40 -8.31
CA ILE A 35 -0.08 -0.34 -8.53
C ILE A 35 -1.40 -0.65 -7.81
N VAL A 36 -1.94 -1.85 -8.00
CA VAL A 36 -3.18 -2.31 -7.38
C VAL A 36 -3.04 -2.37 -5.87
N MET A 37 -1.91 -2.86 -5.35
CA MET A 37 -1.66 -2.92 -3.90
C MET A 37 -1.72 -1.53 -3.27
N PHE A 38 -1.09 -0.53 -3.89
CA PHE A 38 -1.16 0.86 -3.44
C PHE A 38 -2.58 1.43 -3.54
N ALA A 39 -3.24 1.26 -4.69
CA ALA A 39 -4.58 1.78 -4.94
C ALA A 39 -5.61 1.22 -3.94
N LEU A 40 -5.59 -0.10 -3.73
CA LEU A 40 -6.47 -0.76 -2.78
C LEU A 40 -6.16 -0.36 -1.33
N ALA A 41 -4.88 -0.15 -0.97
CA ALA A 41 -4.54 0.32 0.38
C ALA A 41 -5.23 1.66 0.69
N CYS A 42 -5.13 2.63 -0.23
CA CYS A 42 -5.78 3.93 -0.08
C CYS A 42 -7.31 3.80 -0.07
N LEU A 43 -7.88 2.98 -0.96
CA LEU A 43 -9.31 2.74 -1.04
C LEU A 43 -9.86 2.13 0.26
N TYR A 44 -9.18 1.14 0.83
CA TYR A 44 -9.59 0.49 2.08
C TYR A 44 -9.57 1.46 3.25
N CYS A 45 -8.54 2.31 3.35
CA CYS A 45 -8.51 3.40 4.32
C CYS A 45 -9.72 4.31 4.16
N PHE A 46 -9.99 4.78 2.94
CA PHE A 46 -11.07 5.72 2.65
C PHE A 46 -12.45 5.16 3.01
N ILE A 47 -12.71 3.90 2.69
CA ILE A 47 -14.02 3.27 2.89
C ILE A 47 -14.26 2.87 4.34
N ASN A 48 -13.28 2.21 4.96
CA ASN A 48 -13.47 1.62 6.28
C ASN A 48 -13.18 2.60 7.42
N LEU A 49 -12.25 3.54 7.22
CA LEU A 49 -11.87 4.53 8.23
C LEU A 49 -12.51 5.89 7.98
N GLY A 50 -13.03 6.16 6.77
CA GLY A 50 -13.62 7.45 6.43
C GLY A 50 -14.99 7.65 7.06
N ALA A 51 -15.35 8.90 7.37
CA ALA A 51 -16.62 9.23 8.03
C ALA A 51 -17.86 9.16 7.11
N TRP A 52 -17.69 8.86 5.82
CA TRP A 52 -18.79 8.85 4.84
C TRP A 52 -19.55 7.52 4.86
N ASP A 53 -20.68 7.52 5.55
CA ASP A 53 -21.67 6.44 5.60
C ASP A 53 -22.28 6.11 4.23
N GLY A 54 -22.54 7.11 3.39
CA GLY A 54 -23.15 6.89 2.07
C GLY A 54 -22.33 5.99 1.13
N ILE A 55 -21.00 5.97 1.25
CA ILE A 55 -20.14 5.07 0.46
C ILE A 55 -20.21 3.65 1.02
N ARG A 56 -20.29 3.51 2.36
CA ARG A 56 -20.46 2.22 3.03
C ARG A 56 -21.81 1.59 2.69
N ASP A 57 -22.84 2.40 2.54
CA ASP A 57 -24.16 1.95 2.09
C ASP A 57 -24.16 1.36 0.67
N TRP A 58 -23.27 1.82 -0.21
CA TRP A 58 -23.19 1.32 -1.59
C TRP A 58 -22.52 -0.06 -1.67
N ILE A 59 -21.70 -0.40 -0.69
CA ILE A 59 -20.99 -1.67 -0.62
C ILE A 59 -21.70 -2.72 0.25
N ASP A 60 -22.68 -2.30 1.03
CA ASP A 60 -23.44 -3.18 1.92
C ASP A 60 -24.53 -3.94 1.15
N ILE A 61 -24.14 -5.08 0.59
CA ILE A 61 -25.06 -5.99 -0.11
C ILE A 61 -25.90 -6.79 0.89
N VAL A 62 -25.36 -7.06 2.08
CA VAL A 62 -25.98 -8.00 3.03
C VAL A 62 -27.19 -7.36 3.71
N ASP A 63 -27.07 -6.11 4.16
CA ASP A 63 -28.16 -5.46 4.88
C ASP A 63 -29.07 -4.65 3.94
N LYS A 64 -28.54 -4.07 2.85
CA LYS A 64 -29.31 -3.17 1.96
C LYS A 64 -29.71 -3.77 0.61
N GLU A 65 -29.19 -4.95 0.26
CA GLU A 65 -29.47 -5.67 -1.01
C GLU A 65 -29.32 -4.81 -2.28
N ASN A 66 -28.51 -3.74 -2.24
CA ASN A 66 -28.43 -2.77 -3.32
C ASN A 66 -27.37 -3.14 -4.38
N TRP A 67 -27.68 -4.17 -5.16
CA TRP A 67 -26.80 -4.71 -6.20
C TRP A 67 -26.41 -3.69 -7.29
N GLY A 68 -27.27 -2.72 -7.58
CA GLY A 68 -27.03 -1.70 -8.60
C GLY A 68 -25.90 -0.73 -8.22
N THR A 69 -25.96 -0.16 -7.01
CA THR A 69 -24.90 0.75 -6.52
C THR A 69 -23.60 -0.01 -6.28
N PHE A 70 -23.67 -1.25 -5.80
CA PHE A 70 -22.50 -2.10 -5.66
C PHE A 70 -21.79 -2.34 -7.00
N ALA A 71 -22.55 -2.63 -8.06
CA ALA A 71 -21.97 -2.84 -9.40
C ALA A 71 -21.27 -1.58 -9.92
N ILE A 72 -21.85 -0.39 -9.70
CA ILE A 72 -21.21 0.89 -10.05
C ILE A 72 -19.91 1.07 -9.26
N TYR A 73 -19.93 0.82 -7.96
CA TYR A 73 -18.76 0.89 -7.10
C TYR A 73 -17.65 -0.07 -7.57
N ALA A 74 -17.99 -1.35 -7.79
CA ALA A 74 -17.04 -2.38 -8.23
C ALA A 74 -16.42 -2.03 -9.59
N ALA A 75 -17.24 -1.58 -10.54
CA ALA A 75 -16.76 -1.11 -11.84
C ALA A 75 -15.83 0.09 -11.70
N GLY A 76 -16.17 1.05 -10.82
CA GLY A 76 -15.33 2.20 -10.52
C GLY A 76 -13.95 1.80 -9.98
N VAL A 77 -13.92 0.88 -9.02
CA VAL A 77 -12.66 0.35 -8.46
C VAL A 77 -11.82 -0.34 -9.54
N TRP A 78 -12.43 -1.17 -10.39
CA TRP A 78 -11.71 -1.84 -11.48
C TRP A 78 -11.15 -0.85 -12.49
N VAL A 79 -11.93 0.15 -12.89
CA VAL A 79 -11.48 1.20 -13.82
C VAL A 79 -10.31 1.98 -13.24
N VAL A 80 -10.36 2.33 -11.95
CA VAL A 80 -9.28 3.05 -11.28
C VAL A 80 -8.02 2.18 -11.17
N CYS A 81 -8.14 0.95 -10.68
CA CYS A 81 -7.01 0.06 -10.44
C CYS A 81 -6.34 -0.46 -11.71
N LEU A 82 -7.13 -0.80 -12.75
CA LEU A 82 -6.62 -1.43 -13.96
C LEU A 82 -6.39 -0.45 -15.12
N GLY A 83 -7.05 0.71 -15.10
CA GLY A 83 -6.99 1.70 -16.17
C GLY A 83 -6.34 3.01 -15.74
N VAL A 84 -7.01 3.75 -14.87
CA VAL A 84 -6.63 5.15 -14.55
C VAL A 84 -5.27 5.23 -13.89
N LEU A 85 -5.02 4.46 -12.82
CA LEU A 85 -3.78 4.58 -12.06
C LEU A 85 -2.55 4.10 -12.85
N PRO A 86 -2.58 2.96 -13.57
CA PRO A 86 -1.50 2.58 -14.48
C PRO A 86 -1.25 3.61 -15.58
N LEU A 87 -2.32 4.18 -16.16
CA LEU A 87 -2.21 5.22 -17.20
C LEU A 87 -1.56 6.49 -16.64
N VAL A 88 -2.02 6.98 -15.50
CA VAL A 88 -1.43 8.15 -14.82
C VAL A 88 0.03 7.89 -14.52
N TRP A 89 0.36 6.73 -13.96
CA TRP A 89 1.75 6.36 -13.66
C TRP A 89 2.62 6.36 -14.93
N TYR A 90 2.14 5.75 -16.01
CA TYR A 90 2.83 5.74 -17.31
C TYR A 90 3.02 7.15 -17.91
N LEU A 91 2.00 8.00 -17.85
CA LEU A 91 2.08 9.38 -18.33
C LEU A 91 3.09 10.20 -17.51
N LEU A 92 3.11 10.02 -16.18
CA LEU A 92 4.11 10.65 -15.31
C LEU A 92 5.52 10.14 -15.59
N THR A 93 5.70 8.85 -15.88
CA THR A 93 7.00 8.31 -16.33
C THR A 93 7.44 8.98 -17.63
N ARG A 94 6.54 9.11 -18.62
CA ARG A 94 6.84 9.80 -19.88
C ARG A 94 7.20 11.27 -19.67
N ALA A 95 6.48 11.96 -18.80
CA ALA A 95 6.79 13.33 -18.41
C ALA A 95 8.19 13.41 -17.77
N GLY A 96 8.55 12.46 -16.89
CA GLY A 96 9.89 12.38 -16.29
C GLY A 96 11.00 12.19 -17.33
N ILE A 97 10.78 11.37 -18.36
CA ILE A 97 11.75 11.18 -19.46
C ILE A 97 11.92 12.49 -20.23
N ALA A 98 10.82 13.19 -20.53
CA ALA A 98 10.85 14.49 -21.20
C ALA A 98 11.59 15.56 -20.36
N PHE A 99 11.30 15.66 -19.06
CA PHE A 99 11.95 16.60 -18.14
C PHE A 99 13.44 16.32 -17.96
N SER A 100 13.83 15.05 -17.86
CA SER A 100 15.24 14.66 -17.73
C SER A 100 16.05 14.81 -19.04
N ARG A 101 15.38 15.08 -20.18
CA ARG A 101 15.96 15.08 -21.53
C ARG A 101 16.80 13.83 -21.80
N SER A 102 16.32 12.68 -21.33
CA SER A 102 17.02 11.42 -21.43
C SER A 102 16.51 10.61 -22.63
N SER A 103 17.37 9.80 -23.25
CA SER A 103 17.02 8.90 -24.35
C SER A 103 16.47 7.55 -23.86
N LEU A 104 15.85 7.54 -22.67
CA LEU A 104 15.35 6.31 -22.06
C LEU A 104 14.07 5.83 -22.73
N THR A 105 13.92 4.50 -22.81
CA THR A 105 12.69 3.89 -23.31
C THR A 105 11.62 3.90 -22.22
N SER A 106 10.38 4.26 -22.55
CA SER A 106 9.31 4.44 -21.55
C SER A 106 8.89 3.15 -20.84
N LYS A 107 8.92 1.99 -21.53
CA LYS A 107 8.52 0.70 -20.98
C LYS A 107 9.38 0.22 -19.80
N PRO A 108 10.71 0.06 -19.93
CA PRO A 108 11.55 -0.39 -18.81
C PRO A 108 11.56 0.63 -17.67
N GLN A 109 11.47 1.93 -17.98
CA GLN A 109 11.39 2.96 -16.94
C GLN A 109 10.08 2.89 -16.15
N PHE A 110 8.96 2.60 -16.81
CA PHE A 110 7.67 2.42 -16.15
C PHE A 110 7.71 1.22 -15.18
N LEU A 111 8.24 0.09 -15.63
CA LEU A 111 8.40 -1.10 -14.79
C LEU A 111 9.29 -0.79 -13.57
N ALA A 112 10.49 -0.26 -13.78
CA ALA A 112 11.41 0.06 -12.69
C ALA A 112 10.82 1.06 -11.68
N THR A 113 10.12 2.09 -12.16
CA THR A 113 9.54 3.09 -11.26
C THR A 113 8.36 2.57 -10.47
N SER A 114 7.61 1.57 -10.98
CA SER A 114 6.49 0.96 -10.24
C SER A 114 6.91 0.33 -8.89
N ALA A 115 8.18 -0.07 -8.73
CA ALA A 115 8.73 -0.52 -7.44
C ALA A 115 8.60 0.54 -6.34
N ALA A 116 8.57 1.83 -6.69
CA ALA A 116 8.41 2.91 -5.71
C ALA A 116 7.01 2.97 -5.08
N LEU A 117 6.00 2.35 -5.69
CA LEU A 117 4.65 2.25 -5.12
C LEU A 117 4.57 1.19 -4.01
N ILE A 118 5.50 0.24 -4.00
CA ILE A 118 5.48 -0.88 -3.04
C ILE A 118 5.65 -0.38 -1.59
N PRO A 119 6.68 0.42 -1.24
CA PRO A 119 6.88 0.84 0.15
C PRO A 119 5.74 1.71 0.69
N ILE A 120 5.20 2.62 -0.13
CA ILE A 120 4.09 3.50 0.28
C ILE A 120 2.77 2.73 0.36
N GLY A 121 2.49 1.81 -0.57
CA GLY A 121 1.30 0.96 -0.53
C GLY A 121 1.32 0.02 0.67
N LEU A 122 2.47 -0.59 0.95
CA LEU A 122 2.66 -1.42 2.15
C LEU A 122 2.49 -0.61 3.43
N ALA A 123 3.04 0.61 3.49
CA ALA A 123 2.86 1.49 4.64
C ALA A 123 1.39 1.87 4.88
N CYS A 124 0.62 2.11 3.81
CA CYS A 124 -0.82 2.36 3.92
C CYS A 124 -1.56 1.12 4.43
N TRP A 125 -1.20 -0.08 3.95
CA TRP A 125 -1.76 -1.34 4.46
C TRP A 125 -1.44 -1.56 5.94
N ILE A 126 -0.21 -1.27 6.37
CA ILE A 126 0.20 -1.36 7.78
C ILE A 126 -0.60 -0.34 8.61
N ALA A 127 -0.74 0.90 8.13
CA ALA A 127 -1.53 1.93 8.80
C ALA A 127 -3.01 1.54 8.95
N PHE A 128 -3.59 0.93 7.91
CA PHE A 128 -4.94 0.38 7.93
C PHE A 128 -5.05 -0.76 8.96
N ALA A 129 -4.20 -1.78 8.87
CA ALA A 129 -4.21 -2.93 9.76
C ALA A 129 -4.01 -2.52 11.22
N LEU A 130 -3.12 -1.57 11.48
CA LEU A 130 -2.86 -1.04 12.81
C LEU A 130 -4.11 -0.41 13.42
N ALA A 131 -4.84 0.42 12.68
CA ALA A 131 -6.08 1.02 13.17
C ALA A 131 -7.17 -0.02 13.43
N THR A 132 -7.34 -0.98 12.52
CA THR A 132 -8.31 -2.07 12.68
C THR A 132 -7.98 -2.93 13.91
N VAL A 133 -6.71 -3.27 14.11
CA VAL A 133 -6.26 -4.09 15.24
C VAL A 133 -6.40 -3.32 16.56
N LEU A 134 -5.97 -2.05 16.64
CA LEU A 134 -6.06 -1.26 17.88
C LEU A 134 -7.52 -0.92 18.26
N SER A 135 -8.39 -0.71 17.28
CA SER A 135 -9.82 -0.49 17.54
C SER A 135 -10.55 -1.75 18.02
N MET A 136 -10.13 -2.93 17.59
CA MET A 136 -10.74 -4.22 17.95
C MET A 136 -9.96 -5.02 19.00
N MET A 137 -8.86 -4.48 19.54
CA MET A 137 -7.95 -5.24 20.40
C MET A 137 -8.63 -5.77 21.67
N THR A 138 -9.49 -4.98 22.31
CA THR A 138 -10.22 -5.41 23.51
C THR A 138 -11.16 -6.57 23.22
N PHE A 139 -11.83 -6.54 22.07
CA PHE A 139 -12.67 -7.64 21.61
C PHE A 139 -11.84 -8.90 21.29
N LEU A 140 -10.67 -8.72 20.70
CA LEU A 140 -9.73 -9.81 20.42
C LEU A 140 -9.27 -10.49 21.71
N LEU A 141 -8.93 -9.70 22.73
CA LEU A 141 -8.51 -10.19 24.04
C LEU A 141 -9.64 -10.89 24.80
N GLN A 142 -10.87 -10.36 24.73
CA GLN A 142 -12.06 -11.03 25.28
C GLN A 142 -12.27 -12.40 24.63
N SER A 143 -12.29 -12.44 23.29
CA SER A 143 -12.50 -13.68 22.53
C SER A 143 -11.38 -14.71 22.75
N LEU A 144 -10.15 -14.25 23.00
CA LEU A 144 -9.03 -15.13 23.33
C LEU A 144 -9.06 -15.64 24.78
N SER A 145 -9.67 -14.86 25.69
CA SER A 145 -9.84 -15.24 27.10
C SER A 145 -10.90 -16.32 27.27
N ASP A 146 -11.98 -16.27 26.48
CA ASP A 146 -13.08 -17.25 26.49
C ASP A 146 -13.50 -17.69 25.07
N PRO A 147 -12.68 -18.49 24.36
CA PRO A 147 -12.92 -18.82 22.94
C PRO A 147 -14.16 -19.69 22.71
N PHE A 148 -14.62 -20.42 23.72
CA PHE A 148 -15.79 -21.30 23.63
C PHE A 148 -16.99 -20.78 24.44
N ASN A 149 -16.89 -19.59 25.03
CA ASN A 149 -17.90 -19.03 25.92
C ASN A 149 -18.26 -19.99 27.09
N TRP A 150 -17.26 -20.70 27.60
CA TRP A 150 -17.39 -21.64 28.72
C TRP A 150 -17.14 -20.97 30.07
N GLY A 151 -16.96 -19.65 30.09
CA GLY A 151 -16.62 -18.86 31.27
C GLY A 151 -15.13 -18.95 31.61
N TRP A 152 -14.27 -19.28 30.64
CA TRP A 152 -12.82 -19.27 30.84
C TRP A 152 -12.31 -17.83 30.92
N ASP A 153 -11.23 -17.62 31.67
CA ASP A 153 -10.56 -16.32 31.74
C ASP A 153 -9.03 -16.49 31.67
N LEU A 154 -8.56 -16.99 30.53
CA LEU A 154 -7.14 -17.34 30.33
C LEU A 154 -6.20 -16.12 30.44
N LEU A 155 -6.69 -14.92 30.13
CA LEU A 155 -5.89 -13.68 30.11
C LEU A 155 -6.37 -12.64 31.13
N GLY A 156 -7.40 -12.93 31.94
CA GLY A 156 -7.96 -11.96 32.88
C GLY A 156 -8.84 -10.87 32.24
N THR A 157 -9.27 -11.06 30.98
CA THR A 157 -9.97 -10.03 30.19
C THR A 157 -11.35 -10.45 29.68
N ALA A 158 -11.85 -11.64 30.04
CA ALA A 158 -13.15 -12.14 29.58
C ALA A 158 -14.33 -11.20 29.95
N GLY A 159 -14.27 -10.55 31.12
CA GLY A 159 -15.28 -9.60 31.59
C GLY A 159 -15.01 -8.13 31.29
N SER A 160 -13.96 -7.81 30.52
CA SER A 160 -13.61 -6.42 30.21
C SER A 160 -14.71 -5.73 29.40
N ARG A 161 -14.86 -4.41 29.50
CA ARG A 161 -15.75 -3.65 28.60
C ARG A 161 -15.02 -3.37 27.29
N TRP A 162 -15.75 -3.38 26.18
CA TRP A 162 -15.19 -2.91 24.92
C TRP A 162 -14.82 -1.43 25.05
N HIS A 163 -13.54 -1.14 24.78
CA HIS A 163 -13.03 0.21 24.65
C HIS A 163 -11.88 0.21 23.64
N ILE A 164 -11.64 1.33 22.99
CA ILE A 164 -10.54 1.49 22.05
C ILE A 164 -9.25 1.73 22.84
N ILE A 165 -8.26 0.85 22.68
CA ILE A 165 -6.97 1.03 23.34
C ILE A 165 -6.23 2.16 22.62
N TRP A 166 -5.81 3.16 23.40
CA TRP A 166 -5.00 4.28 22.91
C TRP A 166 -5.59 4.99 21.67
N SER A 167 -6.89 5.30 21.72
CA SER A 167 -7.59 6.01 20.64
C SER A 167 -6.83 7.24 20.10
N PRO A 168 -6.22 8.11 20.93
CA PRO A 168 -5.50 9.27 20.42
C PRO A 168 -4.20 8.92 19.68
N ALA A 169 -3.58 7.77 19.95
CA ALA A 169 -2.29 7.37 19.36
C ALA A 169 -2.44 6.79 17.95
N ILE A 170 -3.63 6.30 17.58
CA ILE A 170 -3.86 5.63 16.28
C ILE A 170 -3.48 6.55 15.10
N PRO A 171 -3.97 7.80 15.00
CA PRO A 171 -3.57 8.72 13.92
C PRO A 171 -2.07 8.95 13.84
N TRP A 172 -1.40 9.15 14.98
CA TRP A 172 0.04 9.40 15.03
C TRP A 172 0.85 8.23 14.49
N LEU A 173 0.46 7.00 14.85
CA LEU A 173 1.13 5.80 14.35
C LEU A 173 0.87 5.60 12.85
N GLN A 174 -0.35 5.84 12.37
CA GLN A 174 -0.68 5.77 10.94
C GLN A 174 0.12 6.78 10.11
N VAL A 175 0.22 8.03 10.59
CA VAL A 175 1.07 9.06 9.98
C VAL A 175 2.53 8.63 9.98
N GLY A 176 3.03 8.07 11.10
CA GLY A 176 4.38 7.52 11.19
C GLY A 176 4.65 6.44 10.13
N CYS A 177 3.72 5.50 9.94
CA CYS A 177 3.82 4.48 8.91
C CYS A 177 3.90 5.10 7.51
N VAL A 178 3.00 6.01 7.16
CA VAL A 178 2.98 6.67 5.85
C VAL A 178 4.27 7.44 5.60
N LEU A 179 4.77 8.22 6.57
CA LEU A 179 6.02 8.97 6.44
C LEU A 179 7.22 8.06 6.16
N ILE A 180 7.33 6.94 6.89
CA ILE A 180 8.37 5.93 6.67
C ILE A 180 8.24 5.33 5.27
N GLY A 181 7.02 4.94 4.87
CA GLY A 181 6.73 4.41 3.54
C GLY A 181 7.08 5.37 2.42
N SER A 182 6.76 6.66 2.57
CA SER A 182 7.08 7.72 1.61
C SER A 182 8.58 7.95 1.50
N ALA A 183 9.33 7.92 2.60
CA ALA A 183 10.78 8.04 2.57
C ALA A 183 11.43 6.91 1.77
N TYR A 184 11.01 5.66 1.98
CA TYR A 184 11.47 4.52 1.20
C TYR A 184 11.00 4.58 -0.26
N ALA A 185 9.77 4.99 -0.52
CA ALA A 185 9.23 5.14 -1.88
C ALA A 185 10.04 6.16 -2.71
N ILE A 186 10.32 7.34 -2.14
CA ILE A 186 11.13 8.38 -2.79
C ILE A 186 12.57 7.90 -2.99
N GLN A 187 13.16 7.20 -2.00
CA GLN A 187 14.50 6.64 -2.13
C GLN A 187 14.57 5.61 -3.26
N THR A 188 13.61 4.68 -3.34
CA THR A 188 13.51 3.68 -4.41
C THR A 188 13.34 4.36 -5.77
N LEU A 189 12.43 5.34 -5.87
CA LEU A 189 12.21 6.09 -7.10
C LEU A 189 13.51 6.76 -7.58
N TYR A 190 14.22 7.46 -6.69
CA TYR A 190 15.49 8.10 -7.03
C TYR A 190 16.54 7.09 -7.50
N ARG A 191 16.63 5.91 -6.87
CA ARG A 191 17.54 4.85 -7.30
C ARG A 191 17.19 4.31 -8.69
N CYS A 192 15.92 4.05 -8.98
CA CYS A 192 15.50 3.59 -10.31
C CYS A 192 15.88 4.59 -11.42
N TRP A 193 15.79 5.89 -11.14
CA TRP A 193 16.21 6.94 -12.07
C TRP A 193 17.73 7.10 -12.16
N LEU A 194 18.45 6.93 -11.05
CA LEU A 194 19.90 7.00 -11.02
C LEU A 194 20.53 5.84 -11.80
N ASP A 195 20.03 4.61 -11.59
CA ASP A 195 20.52 3.40 -12.27
C ASP A 195 20.27 3.48 -13.78
N SER A 196 19.16 4.08 -14.20
CA SER A 196 18.80 4.20 -15.62
C SER A 196 19.55 5.32 -16.34
N THR A 197 19.78 6.47 -15.67
CA THR A 197 20.39 7.65 -16.31
C THR A 197 21.91 7.79 -16.10
N GLY A 198 22.46 7.17 -15.05
CA GLY A 198 23.86 7.31 -14.64
C GLY A 198 24.26 8.72 -14.17
N GLN A 199 23.34 9.70 -14.18
CA GLN A 199 23.63 11.10 -13.87
C GLN A 199 22.66 11.66 -12.83
N ARG A 200 23.20 12.16 -11.71
CA ARG A 200 22.43 12.69 -10.59
C ARG A 200 21.43 13.78 -10.97
N ARG A 201 21.82 14.74 -11.81
CA ARG A 201 20.95 15.86 -12.21
C ARG A 201 19.75 15.39 -13.04
N ARG A 202 19.96 14.47 -13.98
CA ARG A 202 18.90 13.89 -14.81
C ARG A 202 18.01 12.96 -14.00
N ALA A 203 18.58 12.22 -13.04
CA ALA A 203 17.81 11.37 -12.14
C ALA A 203 16.82 12.18 -11.30
N ILE A 204 17.25 13.29 -10.69
CA ILE A 204 16.38 14.17 -9.90
C ILE A 204 15.28 14.75 -10.80
N ALA A 205 15.65 15.32 -11.95
CA ALA A 205 14.69 15.91 -12.88
C ALA A 205 13.65 14.89 -13.39
N GLY A 206 14.08 13.65 -13.68
CA GLY A 206 13.19 12.58 -14.13
C GLY A 206 12.29 12.04 -13.03
N SER A 207 12.78 11.98 -11.79
CA SER A 207 11.99 11.54 -10.64
C SER A 207 10.93 12.55 -10.19
N LEU A 208 11.04 13.82 -10.58
CA LEU A 208 10.23 14.89 -10.03
C LEU A 208 8.71 14.70 -10.24
N PRO A 209 8.19 14.37 -11.44
CA PRO A 209 6.75 14.18 -11.65
C PRO A 209 6.17 13.03 -10.81
N LEU A 210 6.87 11.91 -10.76
CA LEU A 210 6.48 10.72 -9.98
C LEU A 210 6.63 10.99 -8.47
N GLY A 211 7.67 11.72 -8.07
CA GLY A 211 7.91 12.15 -6.69
C GLY A 211 6.82 13.09 -6.19
N CYS A 212 6.37 14.04 -7.01
CA CYS A 212 5.23 14.91 -6.70
C CYS A 212 3.93 14.10 -6.50
N PHE A 213 3.69 13.08 -7.32
CA PHE A 213 2.56 12.17 -7.12
C PHE A 213 2.67 11.42 -5.79
N LEU A 214 3.82 10.82 -5.48
CA LEU A 214 4.02 10.10 -4.21
C LEU A 214 3.87 11.03 -3.01
N TRP A 215 4.38 12.26 -3.10
CA TRP A 215 4.29 13.25 -2.04
C TRP A 215 2.87 13.75 -1.82
N SER A 216 2.13 14.03 -2.90
CA SER A 216 0.72 14.42 -2.81
C SER A 216 -0.17 13.30 -2.29
N ALA A 217 0.06 12.05 -2.71
CA ALA A 217 -0.62 10.89 -2.17
C ALA A 217 -0.35 10.72 -0.67
N ALA A 218 0.91 10.83 -0.25
CA ALA A 218 1.29 10.77 1.16
C ALA A 218 0.64 11.89 1.99
N ALA A 219 0.71 13.14 1.49
CA ALA A 219 0.09 14.29 2.15
C ALA A 219 -1.42 14.12 2.29
N SER A 220 -2.08 13.59 1.26
CA SER A 220 -3.53 13.30 1.28
C SER A 220 -3.88 12.25 2.33
N MET A 221 -3.08 11.17 2.44
CA MET A 221 -3.28 10.14 3.47
C MET A 221 -2.99 10.67 4.88
N ILE A 222 -1.96 11.49 5.06
CA ILE A 222 -1.64 12.11 6.35
C ILE A 222 -2.77 13.04 6.79
N PHE A 223 -3.26 13.88 5.88
CA PHE A 223 -4.41 14.73 6.13
C PHE A 223 -5.67 13.90 6.46
N PHE A 224 -5.89 12.80 5.74
CA PHE A 224 -7.02 11.90 6.01
C PHE A 224 -6.96 11.25 7.40
N PHE A 225 -5.77 10.92 7.92
CA PHE A 225 -5.64 10.30 9.24
C PHE A 225 -5.64 11.29 10.40
N ALA A 226 -5.10 12.49 10.22
CA ALA A 226 -4.84 13.45 11.31
C ALA A 226 -5.64 14.75 11.23
N GLY A 227 -6.32 15.02 10.11
CA GLY A 227 -7.18 16.19 9.89
C GLY A 227 -8.63 15.90 10.25
#